data_AF-W1I2Q8-F1
#
_entry.id   AF-W1I2Q8-F1
#
_cell.length_a   1.000
_cell.length_b   1.000
_cell.length_c   1.000
_cell.angle_alpha   90.00
_cell.angle_beta   90.00
_cell.angle_gamma   90.00
#
_symmetry.space_group_name_H-M   'P 1'
#
loop_
_entity.id
_entity.type
_entity.pdbx_description
1 polymer ?
#
loop_
_entity_poly.entity_id
_entity_poly.type
_entity_poly.pdbx_seq_one_letter_code
_entity_poly.pdbx_strand_id
1 'polypeptide(L)'
;MICKQQVVQRNKDGRYYVRPCGQCLNCRINDMRRWFVRSFFECKKKERPFQYFLTLTFSDDNLPVDNLCTKRELKLFLNNLNTSFGLHMRYFATSDYGMVHGRPHYHAIILSTKKITSAQVLRIWKKGFVTVKELKPFRIKYILRYTVKKIHFDMENNSDEKKGYFRLISKGWGNNVKDYYHGQEYFVIDGRKYGIDTYCASKIGLDKKEVVTHLSYESLVNSPDFQNVGHFNDFVDDLKELEFYRRKCK
;
A
#
# COMPACT_ATOMS: atom_id res chain seq x y z
N MET A 1 12.61 5.03 -8.18
CA MET A 1 12.77 4.43 -9.53
C MET A 1 12.09 5.29 -10.57
N ILE A 2 12.66 5.45 -11.75
CA ILE A 2 12.12 6.32 -12.81
C ILE A 2 10.94 5.62 -13.51
N CYS A 3 9.87 6.37 -13.78
CA CYS A 3 8.72 5.86 -14.53
C CYS A 3 9.07 5.66 -16.00
N LYS A 4 8.80 4.49 -16.57
CA LYS A 4 9.08 4.20 -18.00
C LYS A 4 8.14 4.91 -18.98
N GLN A 5 6.97 5.33 -18.53
CA GLN A 5 5.95 5.92 -19.39
C GLN A 5 5.28 7.05 -18.61
N GLN A 6 5.82 8.26 -18.70
CA GLN A 6 5.23 9.42 -18.04
C GLN A 6 3.95 9.85 -18.79
N VAL A 7 3.03 10.50 -18.09
CA VAL A 7 1.77 10.99 -18.65
C VAL A 7 1.62 12.48 -18.39
N VAL A 8 1.06 13.21 -19.35
CA VAL A 8 0.79 14.64 -19.23
C VAL A 8 -0.57 14.84 -18.55
N GLN A 9 -0.62 15.76 -17.59
CA GLN A 9 -1.87 16.20 -16.96
C GLN A 9 -1.97 17.72 -16.92
N ARG A 10 -3.21 18.22 -16.84
CA ARG A 10 -3.53 19.63 -16.63
C ARG A 10 -3.84 19.86 -15.15
N ASN A 11 -3.21 20.88 -14.55
CA ASN A 11 -3.50 21.29 -13.17
C ASN A 11 -4.76 22.19 -13.13
N LYS A 12 -5.19 22.60 -11.92
CA LYS A 12 -6.36 23.47 -11.73
C LYS A 12 -6.19 24.86 -12.37
N ASP A 13 -4.95 25.34 -12.44
CA ASP A 13 -4.60 26.63 -13.04
C ASP A 13 -4.45 26.55 -14.57
N GLY A 14 -4.81 25.41 -15.16
CA GLY A 14 -4.78 25.20 -16.60
C GLY A 14 -3.40 24.86 -17.19
N ARG A 15 -2.34 24.78 -16.38
CA ARG A 15 -0.96 24.46 -16.79
C ARG A 15 -0.77 22.95 -16.96
N TYR A 16 -0.02 22.57 -17.99
CA TYR A 16 0.37 21.18 -18.22
C TYR A 16 1.60 20.80 -17.39
N TYR A 17 1.64 19.58 -16.90
CA TYR A 17 2.79 19.00 -16.21
C TYR A 17 2.90 17.50 -16.47
N VAL A 18 4.11 16.99 -16.37
CA VAL A 18 4.41 15.56 -16.54
C VAL A 18 4.37 14.87 -15.19
N ARG A 19 3.73 13.70 -15.13
CA ARG A 19 3.67 12.87 -13.91
C ARG A 19 3.95 11.40 -14.21
N PRO A 20 4.36 10.60 -13.21
CA PRO A 20 4.42 9.15 -13.36
C PRO A 20 3.05 8.55 -13.76
N CYS A 21 3.04 7.51 -14.60
CA CYS A 21 1.77 6.87 -15.01
C CYS A 21 1.01 6.22 -13.85
N GLY A 22 1.71 5.82 -12.78
CA GLY A 22 1.09 5.06 -11.68
C GLY A 22 0.81 3.60 -12.02
N GLN A 23 1.09 3.16 -13.24
CA GLN A 23 0.68 1.83 -13.74
C GLN A 23 1.87 0.89 -14.02
N CYS A 24 3.04 1.41 -14.42
CA CYS A 24 4.23 0.59 -14.69
C CYS A 24 4.81 -0.01 -13.41
N LEU A 25 5.63 -1.07 -13.54
CA LEU A 25 6.28 -1.74 -12.41
C LEU A 25 7.02 -0.76 -11.49
N ASN A 26 7.75 0.19 -12.06
CA ASN A 26 8.49 1.19 -11.29
C ASN A 26 7.58 2.10 -10.46
N CYS A 27 6.47 2.55 -11.04
CA CYS A 27 5.46 3.32 -10.31
C CYS A 27 4.82 2.51 -9.19
N ARG A 28 4.54 1.22 -9.42
CA ARG A 28 3.98 0.33 -8.41
C ARG A 28 4.94 0.13 -7.25
N ILE A 29 6.22 -0.12 -7.52
CA ILE A 29 7.23 -0.26 -6.47
C ILE A 29 7.40 1.05 -5.69
N ASN A 30 7.40 2.20 -6.36
CA ASN A 30 7.43 3.49 -5.67
C ASN A 30 6.19 3.70 -4.78
N ASP A 31 4.99 3.34 -5.25
CA ASP A 31 3.76 3.42 -4.43
C ASP A 31 3.86 2.49 -3.21
N MET A 32 4.30 1.24 -3.38
CA MET A 32 4.54 0.32 -2.27
C MET A 32 5.52 0.89 -1.25
N ARG A 33 6.66 1.43 -1.70
CA ARG A 33 7.68 2.05 -0.82
C ARG A 33 7.11 3.24 -0.05
N ARG A 34 6.35 4.11 -0.72
CA ARG A 34 5.66 5.24 -0.10
C ARG A 34 4.72 4.79 1.02
N TRP A 35 3.88 3.79 0.77
CA TRP A 35 2.96 3.30 1.79
C TRP A 35 3.67 2.51 2.88
N PHE A 36 4.82 1.91 2.59
CA PHE A 36 5.67 1.26 3.58
C PHE A 36 6.20 2.27 4.58
N VAL A 37 6.85 3.33 4.13
CA VAL A 37 7.36 4.42 4.99
C VAL A 37 6.25 4.96 5.88
N ARG A 38 5.10 5.29 5.28
CA ARG A 38 3.96 5.85 6.02
C ARG A 38 3.39 4.88 7.05
N SER A 39 3.24 3.61 6.70
CA SER A 39 2.71 2.59 7.61
C SER A 39 3.69 2.25 8.71
N PHE A 40 4.99 2.20 8.40
CA PHE A 40 6.04 1.97 9.36
C PHE A 40 6.03 3.05 10.46
N PHE A 41 6.03 4.33 10.07
CA PHE A 41 5.95 5.40 11.06
C PHE A 41 4.61 5.43 11.79
N GLU A 42 3.49 5.18 11.10
CA GLU A 42 2.19 5.10 11.77
C GLU A 42 2.18 4.07 12.91
N CYS A 43 2.84 2.92 12.71
CA CYS A 43 2.97 1.87 13.73
C CYS A 43 3.85 2.28 14.92
N LYS A 44 4.66 3.34 14.83
CA LYS A 44 5.46 3.84 15.96
C LYS A 44 4.67 4.73 16.93
N LYS A 45 3.41 5.07 16.63
CA LYS A 45 2.59 5.91 17.52
C LYS A 45 2.22 5.16 18.80
N LYS A 46 2.52 5.77 19.95
CA LYS A 46 2.23 5.20 21.28
C LYS A 46 0.73 5.15 21.61
N GLU A 47 -0.09 6.00 20.98
CA GLU A 47 -1.54 6.07 21.22
C GLU A 47 -2.30 4.74 20.98
N ARG A 48 -1.78 3.88 20.10
CA ARG A 48 -2.44 2.63 19.69
C ARG A 48 -1.45 1.47 19.78
N PRO A 49 -1.19 0.96 21.00
CA PRO A 49 -0.13 -0.01 21.24
C PRO A 49 -0.44 -1.39 20.64
N PHE A 50 -1.71 -1.72 20.39
CA PHE A 50 -2.08 -3.03 19.86
C PHE A 50 -2.12 -3.01 18.33
N GLN A 51 -1.28 -3.83 17.71
CA GLN A 51 -1.05 -3.83 16.27
C GLN A 51 -1.30 -5.23 15.70
N TYR A 52 -2.20 -5.33 14.73
CA TYR A 52 -2.62 -6.59 14.17
C TYR A 52 -2.53 -6.60 12.65
N PHE A 53 -2.15 -7.74 12.11
CA PHE A 53 -2.43 -8.15 10.76
C PHE A 53 -3.69 -9.01 10.75
N LEU A 54 -4.72 -8.50 10.07
CA LEU A 54 -6.02 -9.14 9.94
C LEU A 54 -6.21 -9.64 8.51
N THR A 55 -6.62 -10.90 8.39
CA THR A 55 -7.14 -11.46 7.14
C THR A 55 -8.60 -11.88 7.34
N LEU A 56 -9.47 -11.45 6.43
CA LEU A 56 -10.86 -11.88 6.34
C LEU A 56 -11.03 -12.65 5.04
N THR A 57 -11.53 -13.87 5.11
CA THR A 57 -11.72 -14.73 3.95
C THR A 57 -13.16 -15.17 3.89
N PHE A 58 -13.76 -15.14 2.69
CA PHE A 58 -15.11 -15.64 2.50
C PHE A 58 -15.16 -17.18 2.60
N SER A 59 -16.22 -17.73 3.20
CA SER A 59 -16.57 -19.15 3.07
C SER A 59 -17.22 -19.41 1.72
N ASP A 60 -17.33 -20.68 1.33
CA ASP A 60 -17.95 -21.06 0.06
C ASP A 60 -19.42 -20.61 -0.02
N ASP A 61 -20.14 -20.72 1.10
CA ASP A 61 -21.56 -20.30 1.20
C ASP A 61 -21.76 -18.77 1.17
N ASN A 62 -20.70 -17.98 1.36
CA ASN A 62 -20.78 -16.53 1.46
C ASN A 62 -20.00 -15.82 0.34
N LEU A 63 -19.64 -16.53 -0.73
CA LEU A 63 -18.91 -15.93 -1.84
C LEU A 63 -19.73 -14.77 -2.45
N PRO A 64 -19.09 -13.63 -2.74
CA PRO A 64 -19.74 -12.55 -3.46
C PRO A 64 -20.14 -13.03 -4.86
N VAL A 65 -21.27 -12.52 -5.37
CA VAL A 65 -21.88 -12.95 -6.65
C VAL A 65 -20.92 -12.79 -7.83
N ASP A 66 -20.13 -11.72 -7.85
CA ASP A 66 -19.11 -11.45 -8.87
C ASP A 66 -17.72 -11.97 -8.46
N ASN A 67 -17.62 -12.69 -7.34
CA ASN A 67 -16.39 -13.11 -6.67
C ASN A 67 -15.45 -11.94 -6.34
N LEU A 68 -16.00 -10.72 -6.20
CA LEU A 68 -15.24 -9.50 -5.93
C LEU A 68 -15.46 -8.95 -4.52
N CYS A 69 -14.38 -8.42 -3.97
CA CYS A 69 -14.35 -7.74 -2.70
C CYS A 69 -14.85 -6.31 -2.91
N THR A 70 -15.79 -5.85 -2.10
CA THR A 70 -16.30 -4.47 -2.19
C THR A 70 -15.73 -3.57 -1.11
N LYS A 71 -15.52 -2.28 -1.43
CA LYS A 71 -15.13 -1.25 -0.44
C LYS A 71 -16.16 -1.08 0.66
N ARG A 72 -17.45 -1.12 0.28
CA ARG A 72 -18.56 -0.88 1.21
C ARG A 72 -18.55 -1.92 2.32
N GLU A 73 -18.39 -3.19 1.98
CA GLU A 73 -18.39 -4.27 2.95
C GLU A 73 -17.23 -4.16 3.93
N LEU A 74 -16.00 -3.96 3.43
CA LEU A 74 -14.84 -3.79 4.30
C LEU A 74 -14.99 -2.57 5.22
N LYS A 75 -15.55 -1.46 4.71
CA LYS A 75 -15.81 -0.26 5.51
C LYS A 75 -16.83 -0.55 6.63
N LEU A 76 -17.92 -1.24 6.32
CA LEU A 76 -18.94 -1.61 7.32
C LEU A 76 -18.35 -2.54 8.38
N PHE A 77 -17.58 -3.55 7.98
CA PHE A 77 -16.87 -4.44 8.91
C PHE A 77 -15.95 -3.64 9.85
N LEU A 78 -15.09 -2.76 9.31
CA LEU A 78 -14.14 -1.98 10.10
C LEU A 78 -14.84 -1.03 11.07
N ASN A 79 -15.92 -0.38 10.60
CA ASN A 79 -16.73 0.50 11.44
C ASN A 79 -17.40 -0.27 12.58
N ASN A 80 -18.06 -1.40 12.27
CA ASN A 80 -18.75 -2.23 13.26
C ASN A 80 -17.79 -2.82 14.29
N LEU A 81 -16.62 -3.29 13.86
CA LEU A 81 -15.57 -3.77 14.76
C LEU A 81 -15.12 -2.63 15.68
N ASN A 82 -14.87 -1.45 15.14
CA ASN A 82 -14.42 -0.31 15.92
C ASN A 82 -15.45 0.16 16.96
N THR A 83 -16.71 0.33 16.55
CA THR A 83 -17.78 0.85 17.41
C THR A 83 -18.24 -0.17 18.45
N SER A 84 -18.41 -1.44 18.08
CA SER A 84 -18.92 -2.48 18.98
C SER A 84 -18.03 -2.76 20.20
N PHE A 85 -16.75 -2.42 20.11
CA PHE A 85 -15.76 -2.71 21.16
C PHE A 85 -14.99 -1.47 21.63
N GLY A 86 -15.35 -0.26 21.15
CA GLY A 86 -14.73 1.00 21.53
C GLY A 86 -13.21 0.96 21.37
N LEU A 87 -12.74 0.53 20.20
CA LEU A 87 -11.34 0.18 19.91
C LEU A 87 -10.49 1.37 19.45
N HIS A 88 -11.13 2.51 19.14
CA HIS A 88 -10.53 3.73 18.60
C HIS A 88 -9.47 3.46 17.52
N MET A 89 -9.86 2.63 16.54
CA MET A 89 -8.96 2.00 15.60
C MET A 89 -8.47 2.94 14.52
N ARG A 90 -7.30 2.63 14.00
CA ARG A 90 -6.81 3.11 12.70
C ARG A 90 -6.44 1.90 11.87
N TYR A 91 -6.62 2.03 10.55
CA TYR A 91 -6.43 0.92 9.65
C TYR A 91 -5.83 1.34 8.32
N PHE A 92 -5.12 0.40 7.72
CA PHE A 92 -4.75 0.37 6.32
C PHE A 92 -5.19 -0.99 5.79
N ALA A 93 -6.13 -1.03 4.86
CA ALA A 93 -6.74 -2.26 4.38
C ALA A 93 -6.84 -2.32 2.86
N THR A 94 -6.80 -3.52 2.30
CA THR A 94 -6.86 -3.78 0.87
C THR A 94 -7.60 -5.08 0.57
N SER A 95 -8.16 -5.20 -0.62
CA SER A 95 -8.63 -6.48 -1.14
C SER A 95 -7.47 -7.29 -1.70
N ASP A 96 -7.55 -8.63 -1.63
CA ASP A 96 -6.74 -9.54 -2.43
C ASP A 96 -7.61 -10.70 -2.94
N TYR A 97 -7.23 -11.24 -4.09
CA TYR A 97 -8.06 -12.14 -4.90
C TYR A 97 -7.37 -13.48 -5.18
N GLY A 98 -6.18 -13.72 -4.62
CA GLY A 98 -5.35 -14.86 -4.99
C GLY A 98 -4.98 -14.81 -6.49
N MET A 99 -4.19 -15.78 -6.96
CA MET A 99 -3.62 -15.70 -8.32
C MET A 99 -4.38 -16.50 -9.39
N VAL A 100 -5.02 -17.62 -9.03
CA VAL A 100 -5.60 -18.54 -10.04
C VAL A 100 -6.98 -19.06 -9.64
N HIS A 101 -7.22 -19.39 -8.37
CA HIS A 101 -8.53 -19.87 -7.87
C HIS A 101 -8.89 -19.31 -6.48
N GLY A 102 -8.29 -18.17 -6.09
CA GLY A 102 -8.28 -17.70 -4.71
C GLY A 102 -9.64 -17.20 -4.24
N ARG A 103 -10.05 -17.62 -3.04
CA ARG A 103 -11.22 -17.01 -2.38
C ARG A 103 -10.97 -15.53 -2.18
N PRO A 104 -11.96 -14.66 -2.43
CA PRO A 104 -11.84 -13.24 -2.14
C PRO A 104 -11.47 -13.05 -0.67
N HIS A 105 -10.57 -12.12 -0.40
CA HIS A 105 -10.16 -11.83 0.95
C HIS A 105 -9.79 -10.36 1.13
N TYR A 106 -9.79 -9.96 2.39
CA TYR A 106 -9.30 -8.66 2.82
C TYR A 106 -8.07 -8.83 3.67
N HIS A 107 -7.10 -7.93 3.47
CA HIS A 107 -5.94 -7.78 4.32
C HIS A 107 -5.97 -6.41 4.97
N ALA A 108 -5.75 -6.35 6.28
CA ALA A 108 -5.71 -5.09 7.00
C ALA A 108 -4.58 -5.05 8.03
N ILE A 109 -3.87 -3.92 8.07
CA ILE A 109 -3.13 -3.46 9.23
C ILE A 109 -4.13 -2.75 10.12
N ILE A 110 -4.23 -3.17 11.37
CA ILE A 110 -5.12 -2.63 12.38
C ILE A 110 -4.28 -2.15 13.56
N LEU A 111 -4.46 -0.88 13.94
CA LEU A 111 -3.90 -0.29 15.14
C LEU A 111 -5.04 0.07 16.07
N SER A 112 -4.98 -0.36 17.34
CA SER A 112 -6.06 -0.15 18.30
C SER A 112 -5.54 0.26 19.68
N THR A 113 -6.39 0.96 20.43
CA THR A 113 -6.17 1.30 21.84
C THR A 113 -6.44 0.11 22.78
N LYS A 114 -7.13 -0.94 22.31
CA LYS A 114 -7.48 -2.13 23.11
C LYS A 114 -7.08 -3.41 22.36
N LYS A 115 -6.90 -4.49 23.12
CA LYS A 115 -6.66 -5.82 22.55
C LYS A 115 -7.86 -6.28 21.73
N ILE A 116 -7.59 -6.89 20.58
CA ILE A 116 -8.58 -7.47 19.69
C ILE A 116 -8.40 -8.98 19.72
N THR A 117 -9.49 -9.71 19.92
CA THR A 117 -9.49 -11.19 19.89
C THR A 117 -10.10 -11.71 18.59
N SER A 118 -9.71 -12.93 18.19
CA SER A 118 -10.30 -13.60 17.03
C SER A 118 -11.81 -13.78 17.19
N ALA A 119 -12.32 -14.02 18.40
CA ALA A 119 -13.75 -14.12 18.67
C ALA A 119 -14.51 -12.81 18.38
N GLN A 120 -13.94 -11.66 18.75
CA GLN A 120 -14.52 -10.35 18.44
C GLN A 120 -14.60 -10.11 16.93
N VAL A 121 -13.52 -10.45 16.22
CA VAL A 121 -13.43 -10.31 14.76
C VAL A 121 -14.42 -11.24 14.06
N LEU A 122 -14.48 -12.51 14.47
CA LEU A 122 -15.39 -13.51 13.93
C LEU A 122 -16.86 -13.10 14.14
N ARG A 123 -17.18 -12.58 15.33
CA ARG A 123 -18.52 -12.07 15.68
C ARG A 123 -19.01 -10.98 14.72
N ILE A 124 -18.10 -10.16 14.18
CA ILE A 124 -18.45 -9.08 13.25
C ILE A 124 -18.39 -9.54 11.79
N TRP A 125 -17.41 -10.37 11.39
CA TRP A 125 -17.22 -10.77 10.00
C TRP A 125 -18.37 -11.64 9.48
N LYS A 126 -18.74 -12.71 10.21
CA LYS A 126 -19.86 -13.64 9.91
C LYS A 126 -19.93 -14.24 8.48
N LYS A 127 -18.94 -13.99 7.63
CA LYS A 127 -18.94 -14.37 6.20
C LYS A 127 -17.87 -15.42 5.86
N GLY A 128 -17.24 -15.99 6.88
CA GLY A 128 -16.23 -17.02 6.70
C GLY A 128 -15.14 -16.92 7.76
N PHE A 129 -13.90 -17.08 7.32
CA PHE A 129 -12.75 -17.29 8.19
C PHE A 129 -12.07 -15.97 8.54
N VAL A 130 -11.52 -15.92 9.74
CA VAL A 130 -10.76 -14.77 10.24
C VAL A 130 -9.40 -15.24 10.72
N THR A 131 -8.36 -14.49 10.40
CA THR A 131 -7.02 -14.69 10.96
C THR A 131 -6.56 -13.39 11.58
N VAL A 132 -6.33 -13.41 12.89
CA VAL A 132 -5.77 -12.28 13.64
C VAL A 132 -4.36 -12.66 14.06
N LYS A 133 -3.36 -11.93 13.58
CA LYS A 133 -1.97 -12.11 13.96
C LYS A 133 -1.41 -10.80 14.47
N GLU A 134 -0.46 -10.86 15.39
CA GLU A 134 0.31 -9.67 15.77
C GLU A 134 1.05 -9.10 14.54
N LEU A 135 1.09 -7.77 14.41
CA LEU A 135 1.83 -7.13 13.35
C LEU A 135 3.33 -7.20 13.64
N LYS A 136 4.08 -7.86 12.77
CA LYS A 136 5.56 -7.78 12.77
C LYS A 136 5.99 -6.79 11.68
N PRO A 137 7.06 -5.99 11.87
CA PRO A 137 7.49 -4.98 10.89
C PRO A 137 7.64 -5.51 9.46
N PHE A 138 8.21 -6.72 9.29
CA PHE A 138 8.35 -7.35 7.97
C PHE A 138 7.00 -7.66 7.29
N ARG A 139 5.91 -7.84 8.05
CA ARG A 139 4.56 -8.06 7.50
C ARG A 139 3.96 -6.80 6.87
N ILE A 140 4.44 -5.61 7.22
CA ILE A 140 3.99 -4.35 6.60
C ILE A 140 4.32 -4.38 5.10
N LYS A 141 5.56 -4.74 4.75
CA LYS A 141 5.99 -4.88 3.34
C LYS A 141 5.16 -5.94 2.61
N TYR A 142 4.88 -7.07 3.27
CA TYR A 142 4.04 -8.14 2.73
C TYR A 142 2.64 -7.67 2.35
N ILE A 143 1.95 -6.95 3.25
CA ILE A 143 0.58 -6.44 3.01
C ILE A 143 0.56 -5.47 1.82
N LEU A 144 1.58 -4.63 1.75
CA LEU A 144 1.67 -3.61 0.70
C LEU A 144 1.91 -4.21 -0.68
N ARG A 145 2.43 -5.44 -0.79
CA ARG A 145 2.51 -6.16 -2.07
C ARG A 145 1.13 -6.43 -2.67
N TYR A 146 0.12 -6.68 -1.85
CA TYR A 146 -1.24 -6.88 -2.33
C TYR A 146 -1.86 -5.61 -2.91
N THR A 147 -1.49 -4.45 -2.36
CA THR A 147 -1.98 -3.16 -2.87
C THR A 147 -1.48 -2.81 -4.28
N VAL A 148 -0.40 -3.48 -4.73
CA VAL A 148 0.21 -3.24 -6.05
C VAL A 148 -0.08 -4.35 -7.06
N LYS A 149 -0.73 -5.44 -6.64
CA LYS A 149 -1.26 -6.43 -7.58
C LYS A 149 -2.35 -5.79 -8.43
N LYS A 150 -2.51 -6.29 -9.65
CA LYS A 150 -3.66 -6.01 -10.51
C LYS A 150 -4.19 -7.31 -11.06
N ILE A 151 -5.51 -7.40 -11.14
CA ILE A 151 -6.16 -8.37 -12.01
C ILE A 151 -6.09 -7.76 -13.41
N HIS A 152 -5.55 -8.49 -14.39
CA HIS A 152 -5.84 -8.20 -15.78
C HIS A 152 -7.28 -8.68 -16.00
N PHE A 153 -8.22 -7.73 -16.08
CA PHE A 153 -9.54 -8.06 -16.61
C PHE A 153 -9.43 -7.96 -18.12
N ASP A 154 -9.75 -9.05 -18.82
CA ASP A 154 -9.86 -9.05 -20.27
C ASP A 154 -10.90 -8.01 -20.69
N MET A 155 -10.49 -7.18 -21.65
CA MET A 155 -11.20 -5.98 -22.09
C MET A 155 -12.41 -6.29 -23.00
N GLU A 156 -12.83 -7.55 -23.13
CA GLU A 156 -13.89 -7.96 -24.05
C GLU A 156 -15.30 -7.57 -23.59
N ASN A 157 -15.51 -7.40 -22.29
CA ASN A 157 -16.81 -6.99 -21.77
C ASN A 157 -16.78 -5.51 -21.40
N ASN A 158 -17.44 -4.71 -22.23
CA ASN A 158 -17.61 -3.26 -22.19
C ASN A 158 -18.45 -2.80 -20.97
N SER A 159 -18.09 -3.25 -19.76
CA SER A 159 -18.65 -2.77 -18.50
C SER A 159 -17.65 -1.80 -17.86
N ASP A 160 -18.02 -0.53 -17.79
CA ASP A 160 -17.22 0.60 -17.28
C ASP A 160 -16.78 0.50 -15.80
N GLU A 161 -17.06 -0.59 -15.09
CA GLU A 161 -16.65 -0.76 -13.71
C GLU A 161 -15.32 -1.52 -13.61
N LYS A 162 -14.21 -0.77 -13.65
CA LYS A 162 -12.88 -1.22 -13.20
C LYS A 162 -12.92 -1.66 -11.72
N LYS A 163 -13.43 -2.85 -11.42
CA LYS A 163 -13.47 -3.42 -10.05
C LYS A 163 -12.12 -4.03 -9.67
N GLY A 164 -11.08 -3.20 -9.65
CA GLY A 164 -9.72 -3.57 -9.26
C GLY A 164 -9.49 -3.60 -7.75
N TYR A 165 -8.30 -4.08 -7.36
CA TYR A 165 -7.74 -3.94 -6.02
C TYR A 165 -7.98 -2.54 -5.47
N PHE A 166 -8.48 -2.45 -4.23
CA PHE A 166 -8.72 -1.16 -3.60
C PHE A 166 -7.96 -1.02 -2.28
N ARG A 167 -7.88 0.22 -1.80
CA ARG A 167 -7.36 0.55 -0.47
C ARG A 167 -8.38 1.34 0.33
N LEU A 168 -8.47 1.04 1.61
CA LEU A 168 -9.18 1.83 2.62
C LEU A 168 -8.21 2.18 3.73
N ILE A 169 -8.11 3.47 4.05
CA ILE A 169 -7.04 3.98 4.89
C ILE A 169 -7.62 5.05 5.80
N SER A 170 -7.28 5.01 7.10
CA SER A 170 -7.67 6.07 8.02
C SER A 170 -7.07 7.42 7.64
N LYS A 171 -7.83 8.50 7.85
CA LYS A 171 -7.39 9.87 7.55
C LYS A 171 -6.09 10.19 8.32
N GLY A 172 -5.13 10.81 7.63
CA GLY A 172 -3.86 11.21 8.23
C GLY A 172 -2.86 10.06 8.47
N TRP A 173 -3.02 8.91 7.83
CA TRP A 173 -2.08 7.78 7.95
C TRP A 173 -0.65 8.15 7.53
N GLY A 174 0.30 8.00 8.46
CA GLY A 174 1.71 8.36 8.34
C GLY A 174 2.02 9.84 8.59
N ASN A 175 1.12 10.61 9.21
CA ASN A 175 1.35 12.04 9.46
C ASN A 175 2.43 12.34 10.51
N ASN A 176 2.82 11.36 11.32
CA ASN A 176 3.88 11.46 12.30
C ASN A 176 5.28 11.28 11.70
N VAL A 177 5.38 11.16 10.36
CA VAL A 177 6.67 11.12 9.66
C VAL A 177 7.56 12.31 9.99
N LYS A 178 6.96 13.47 10.30
CA LYS A 178 7.66 14.69 10.71
C LYS A 178 8.50 14.51 11.98
N ASP A 179 8.09 13.62 12.87
CA ASP A 179 8.78 13.38 14.14
C ASP A 179 10.08 12.58 13.93
N TYR A 180 10.31 12.06 12.72
CA TYR A 180 11.46 11.24 12.33
C TYR A 180 12.30 11.87 11.21
N TYR A 181 12.06 13.14 10.91
CA TYR A 181 12.81 13.90 9.92
C TYR A 181 13.88 14.74 10.61
N HIS A 182 15.13 14.60 10.17
CA HIS A 182 16.30 15.25 10.77
C HIS A 182 17.09 16.05 9.73
N GLY A 183 16.43 16.56 8.68
CA GLY A 183 17.04 17.43 7.66
C GLY A 183 17.65 16.70 6.46
N GLN A 184 17.60 15.37 6.42
CA GLN A 184 18.16 14.56 5.34
C GLN A 184 17.13 14.26 4.23
N GLU A 185 17.57 13.98 3.00
CA GLU A 185 16.68 13.76 1.83
C GLU A 185 15.92 12.41 1.82
N TYR A 186 16.10 11.57 2.84
CA TYR A 186 15.54 10.21 2.91
C TYR A 186 15.27 9.74 4.35
N PHE A 187 14.31 8.83 4.53
CA PHE A 187 14.15 8.08 5.76
C PHE A 187 15.07 6.87 5.79
N VAL A 188 15.62 6.56 6.97
CA VAL A 188 16.34 5.30 7.21
C VAL A 188 15.42 4.38 8.01
N ILE A 189 15.08 3.22 7.44
CA ILE A 189 14.25 2.20 8.07
C ILE A 189 14.97 0.87 7.92
N ASP A 190 15.27 0.21 9.05
CA ASP A 190 15.98 -1.07 9.12
C ASP A 190 17.27 -1.07 8.26
N GLY A 191 18.06 0.01 8.37
CA GLY A 191 19.32 0.19 7.63
C GLY A 191 19.18 0.57 6.15
N ARG A 192 17.96 0.64 5.60
CA ARG A 192 17.71 0.97 4.19
C ARG A 192 17.19 2.40 4.03
N LYS A 193 17.62 3.07 2.95
CA LYS A 193 17.19 4.43 2.59
C LYS A 193 15.89 4.42 1.79
N TYR A 194 14.95 5.27 2.17
CA TYR A 194 13.68 5.48 1.49
C TYR A 194 13.47 6.96 1.20
N GLY A 195 13.33 7.34 -0.07
CA GLY A 195 13.10 8.72 -0.46
C GLY A 195 11.80 9.31 0.12
N ILE A 196 11.77 10.63 0.25
CA ILE A 196 10.62 11.37 0.78
C ILE A 196 9.59 11.59 -0.33
N ASP A 197 8.42 10.96 -0.21
CA ASP A 197 7.33 11.18 -1.16
C ASP A 197 6.58 12.50 -0.90
N THR A 198 5.79 12.95 -1.87
CA THR A 198 5.04 14.23 -1.82
C THR A 198 4.11 14.38 -0.61
N TYR A 199 3.55 13.29 -0.08
CA TYR A 199 2.77 13.34 1.15
C TYR A 199 3.69 13.56 2.35
N CYS A 200 4.77 12.80 2.47
CA CYS A 200 5.72 12.96 3.56
C CYS A 200 6.32 14.37 3.57
N ALA A 201 6.76 14.87 2.40
CA ALA A 201 7.20 16.25 2.17
C ALA A 201 6.23 17.29 2.75
N SER A 202 4.95 17.19 2.37
CA SER A 202 3.90 18.09 2.86
C SER A 202 3.66 18.03 4.38
N LYS A 203 4.09 16.96 5.06
CA LYS A 203 3.96 16.81 6.52
C LYS A 203 5.18 17.32 7.28
N ILE A 204 6.34 17.29 6.66
CA ILE A 204 7.59 17.80 7.24
C ILE A 204 7.81 19.30 6.93
N GLY A 205 6.97 19.89 6.07
CA GLY A 205 7.04 21.32 5.76
C GLY A 205 8.02 21.66 4.63
N LEU A 206 8.52 20.67 3.90
CA LEU A 206 9.28 20.94 2.67
C LEU A 206 8.32 21.43 1.59
N ASP A 207 8.61 22.58 0.99
CA ASP A 207 7.81 23.09 -0.13
C ASP A 207 7.88 22.09 -1.30
N LYS A 208 6.81 21.99 -2.08
CA LYS A 208 6.77 21.16 -3.30
C LYS A 208 7.86 21.56 -4.31
N LYS A 209 8.39 22.78 -4.18
CA LYS A 209 9.52 23.29 -4.97
C LYS A 209 10.88 22.81 -4.46
N GLU A 210 11.02 22.58 -3.16
CA GLU A 210 12.27 22.20 -2.49
C GLU A 210 12.49 20.69 -2.47
N VAL A 211 11.41 19.91 -2.46
CA VAL A 211 11.51 18.48 -2.73
C VAL A 211 11.75 18.31 -4.21
N VAL A 212 13.01 18.10 -4.57
CA VAL A 212 13.49 17.81 -5.92
C VAL A 212 12.67 16.64 -6.51
N THR A 213 11.56 16.97 -7.14
CA THR A 213 11.03 16.28 -8.30
C THR A 213 11.37 17.09 -9.55
N HIS A 214 12.55 17.73 -9.55
CA HIS A 214 13.13 18.31 -10.75
C HIS A 214 14.07 17.30 -11.38
N LEU A 215 13.45 16.29 -12.00
CA LEU A 215 13.97 15.91 -13.29
C LEU A 215 13.16 16.75 -14.28
N SER A 216 13.63 17.97 -14.56
CA SER A 216 13.28 18.53 -15.86
C SER A 216 13.78 17.52 -16.89
N TYR A 217 13.04 17.35 -17.97
CA TYR A 217 13.39 16.39 -19.01
C TYR A 217 14.86 16.60 -19.48
N GLU A 218 15.35 17.83 -19.45
CA GLU A 218 16.74 18.21 -19.76
C GLU A 218 17.78 17.78 -18.71
N SER A 219 17.44 17.76 -17.42
CA SER A 219 18.35 17.28 -16.36
C SER A 219 18.58 15.77 -16.41
N LEU A 220 17.63 15.00 -16.94
CA LEU A 220 17.70 13.54 -17.07
C LEU A 220 18.65 13.08 -18.18
N VAL A 221 18.67 13.81 -19.30
CA VAL A 221 19.44 13.46 -20.49
C VAL A 221 20.94 13.72 -20.27
N ASN A 222 21.28 14.65 -19.36
CA ASN A 222 22.64 15.10 -19.10
C ASN A 222 23.26 14.55 -17.80
N SER A 223 22.56 13.64 -17.09
CA SER A 223 23.07 13.05 -15.84
C SER A 223 23.99 11.85 -16.12
N PRO A 224 25.25 11.85 -15.65
CA PRO A 224 26.18 10.72 -15.79
C PRO A 224 25.66 9.43 -15.14
N ASP A 225 24.80 9.55 -14.12
CA ASP A 225 24.19 8.41 -13.44
C ASP A 225 23.21 7.64 -14.34
N PHE A 226 22.62 8.29 -15.36
CA PHE A 226 21.69 7.62 -16.29
C PHE A 226 22.39 6.55 -17.14
N GLN A 227 23.71 6.67 -17.34
CA GLN A 227 24.49 5.68 -18.08
C GLN A 227 25.06 4.57 -17.19
N ASN A 228 25.02 4.72 -15.85
CA ASN A 228 25.79 3.86 -14.93
C ASN A 228 25.00 3.30 -13.73
N VAL A 229 23.67 3.21 -13.75
CA VAL A 229 22.91 2.58 -12.64
C VAL A 229 23.00 1.04 -12.66
N GLY A 230 24.22 0.52 -12.52
CA GLY A 230 24.49 -0.78 -11.94
C GLY A 230 24.50 -0.66 -10.42
N HIS A 231 23.48 -1.22 -9.77
CA HIS A 231 23.64 -1.97 -8.52
C HIS A 231 22.40 -2.87 -8.40
N PHE A 232 22.48 -3.95 -9.17
CA PHE A 232 21.46 -4.99 -9.36
C PHE A 232 21.34 -5.93 -8.14
N ASN A 233 22.31 -5.93 -7.23
CA ASN A 233 22.48 -7.03 -6.26
C ASN A 233 21.50 -7.00 -5.07
N ASP A 234 21.10 -5.83 -4.56
CA ASP A 234 20.05 -5.76 -3.51
C ASP A 234 18.63 -5.99 -4.06
N PHE A 235 18.48 -5.86 -5.38
CA PHE A 235 17.23 -6.04 -6.11
C PHE A 235 16.98 -7.51 -6.45
N VAL A 236 18.04 -8.30 -6.60
CA VAL A 236 17.98 -9.73 -6.88
C VAL A 236 17.38 -10.51 -5.72
N ASP A 237 17.49 -10.08 -4.45
CA ASP A 237 16.84 -10.80 -3.35
C ASP A 237 15.33 -10.53 -3.29
N ASP A 238 14.90 -9.28 -3.50
CA ASP A 238 13.48 -8.93 -3.60
C ASP A 238 12.83 -9.52 -4.87
N LEU A 239 13.58 -9.65 -5.97
CA LEU A 239 13.16 -10.34 -7.21
C LEU A 239 13.22 -11.86 -7.08
N LYS A 240 14.23 -12.47 -6.47
CA LYS A 240 14.33 -13.91 -6.24
C LYS A 240 13.23 -14.38 -5.33
N GLU A 241 12.82 -13.58 -4.34
CA GLU A 241 11.62 -13.88 -3.55
C GLU A 241 10.35 -13.84 -4.40
N LEU A 242 10.25 -12.92 -5.37
CA LEU A 242 9.14 -12.84 -6.34
C LEU A 242 9.20 -13.94 -7.42
N GLU A 243 10.39 -14.36 -7.84
CA GLU A 243 10.65 -15.38 -8.87
C GLU A 243 10.60 -16.80 -8.30
N PHE A 244 10.91 -17.00 -7.02
CA PHE A 244 10.72 -18.25 -6.29
C PHE A 244 9.25 -18.66 -6.30
N TYR A 245 8.32 -17.71 -6.14
CA TYR A 245 6.88 -17.96 -6.33
C TYR A 245 6.48 -18.22 -7.80
N ARG A 246 7.33 -17.87 -8.78
CA ARG A 246 7.11 -18.19 -10.20
C ARG A 246 7.56 -19.62 -10.54
N ARG A 247 8.59 -20.15 -9.87
CA ARG A 247 9.20 -21.47 -10.18
C ARG A 247 8.57 -22.66 -9.47
N LYS A 248 7.77 -22.47 -8.43
CA LYS A 248 6.89 -23.54 -7.87
C LYS A 248 5.58 -23.72 -8.65
N CYS A 249 5.43 -23.03 -9.79
CA CYS A 249 4.30 -23.13 -10.70
C CYS A 249 4.77 -23.59 -12.10
N LYS A 250 5.53 -24.68 -12.14
CA LYS A 250 5.54 -25.59 -13.29
C LYS A 250 5.12 -26.96 -12.79
#